data_AF-A0A2K8UBZ1-F1
#
_entry.id   AF-A0A2K8UBZ1-F1
#
_cell.length_a   1.000
_cell.length_b   1.000
_cell.length_c   1.000
_cell.angle_alpha   90.00
_cell.angle_beta   90.00
_cell.angle_gamma   90.00
#
_symmetry.space_group_name_H-M   'P 1'
#
loop_
_entity.id
_entity.type
_entity.pdbx_description
1 polymer ?
#
loop_
_entity_poly.entity_id
_entity_poly.type
_entity_poly.pdbx_seq_one_letter_code
_entity_poly.pdbx_strand_id
1 'polypeptide(L)'
;MSGNIYILTDGANTKIGCTISLDKRLSAYSTHNPNFSTYKAYECSIEEAKRIEGVIKFYFKDKLSGPSKEWFSVPPEEIDKIVAVLLEPSTEQAIIPAMHGVTIPRDIYDLKEMLLAALAKQDLAAFARKRSKSDEIHQLKNQFAELFARSLQLGTPEHKLPPDIVKKDYLGLDLYHCDKNSEIAIMAIKNQRFQLPHDDHIINFFHLVRLSSGSYIAICTSRVSMPYLRAIAGKNTVILEAAGNLGLYAFNYDEWSWHSPDETGLFLYMHKTPVKKRLSLWAGSFRKWVIERSKLLAQQRVGNKNDQETYLKTIETICEDTTFPLHVRSAEEFFDEYMEPFWGFAWNDEDLHFMQHSYDYLFEQWRTMQ
;
A
#
# COMPACT_ATOMS: atom_id res chain seq x y z
N MET A 1 18.77 3.68 25.13
CA MET A 1 19.48 2.60 25.86
C MET A 1 18.74 1.29 25.65
N SER A 2 19.41 0.13 25.65
CA SER A 2 18.70 -1.16 25.57
C SER A 2 17.80 -1.35 26.80
N GLY A 3 16.58 -1.81 26.58
CA GLY A 3 15.55 -2.04 27.58
C GLY A 3 14.70 -3.25 27.20
N ASN A 4 13.77 -3.58 28.10
CA ASN A 4 12.86 -4.70 27.93
C ASN A 4 11.44 -4.24 28.26
N ILE A 5 10.47 -4.69 27.49
CA ILE A 5 9.07 -4.75 27.88
C ILE A 5 8.69 -6.20 28.18
N TYR A 6 8.04 -6.44 29.31
CA TYR A 6 7.76 -7.79 29.79
C TYR A 6 6.31 -7.93 30.28
N ILE A 7 5.80 -9.14 30.15
CA ILE A 7 4.46 -9.57 30.53
C ILE A 7 4.59 -10.65 31.61
N LEU A 8 3.97 -10.42 32.76
CA LEU A 8 3.87 -11.37 33.88
C LEU A 8 2.42 -11.82 34.02
N THR A 9 2.21 -13.03 34.52
CA THR A 9 0.88 -13.53 34.89
C THR A 9 0.94 -14.30 36.21
N ASP A 10 -0.12 -14.20 37.03
CA ASP A 10 -0.33 -15.02 38.23
C ASP A 10 -1.32 -16.17 37.98
N GLY A 11 -1.69 -16.41 36.72
CA GLY A 11 -2.69 -17.38 36.28
C GLY A 11 -4.11 -16.83 36.17
N ALA A 12 -4.44 -15.74 36.89
CA ALA A 12 -5.76 -15.09 36.82
C ALA A 12 -5.69 -13.69 36.22
N ASN A 13 -4.61 -12.98 36.50
CA ASN A 13 -4.34 -11.61 36.10
C ASN A 13 -3.02 -11.52 35.33
N THR A 14 -2.89 -10.44 34.58
CA THR A 14 -1.68 -10.13 33.82
C THR A 14 -1.13 -8.77 34.23
N LYS A 15 0.18 -8.61 34.19
CA LYS A 15 0.88 -7.35 34.41
C LYS A 15 1.85 -7.08 33.27
N ILE A 16 1.91 -5.83 32.81
CA ILE A 16 2.93 -5.37 31.89
C ILE A 16 3.87 -4.38 32.59
N GLY A 17 5.15 -4.42 32.24
CA GLY A 17 6.13 -3.45 32.74
C GLY A 17 7.32 -3.30 31.82
N CYS A 18 8.12 -2.26 32.04
CA CYS A 18 9.39 -2.05 31.36
C CYS A 18 10.57 -2.01 32.35
N THR A 19 11.78 -2.31 31.89
CA THR A 19 13.02 -2.23 32.68
C THR A 19 14.27 -2.20 31.81
N ILE A 20 15.36 -1.63 32.32
CA ILE A 20 16.69 -1.69 31.70
C ILE A 20 17.40 -3.01 32.06
N SER A 21 17.04 -3.62 33.19
CA SER A 21 17.61 -4.89 33.66
C SER A 21 16.49 -5.82 34.07
N LEU A 22 16.19 -6.80 33.20
CA LEU A 22 15.09 -7.74 33.39
C LEU A 22 15.34 -8.65 34.61
N ASP A 23 16.53 -9.23 34.73
CA ASP A 23 16.88 -10.14 35.82
C ASP A 23 16.74 -9.51 37.21
N LYS A 24 17.26 -8.28 37.38
CA LYS A 24 17.12 -7.53 38.63
C LYS A 24 15.65 -7.26 38.97
N ARG A 25 14.84 -6.97 37.95
CA ARG A 25 13.41 -6.69 38.14
C ARG A 25 12.62 -7.94 38.49
N LEU A 26 12.89 -9.07 37.83
CA LEU A 26 12.23 -10.35 38.12
C LEU A 26 12.61 -10.88 39.52
N SER A 27 13.87 -10.73 39.93
CA SER A 27 14.30 -11.08 41.29
C SER A 27 13.58 -10.27 42.36
N ALA A 28 13.33 -8.97 42.13
CA ALA A 28 12.54 -8.16 43.05
C ALA A 28 11.05 -8.55 43.06
N TYR A 29 10.50 -9.10 41.98
CA TYR A 29 9.12 -9.59 41.98
C TYR A 29 8.95 -10.88 42.77
N SER A 30 9.94 -11.78 42.73
CA SER A 30 9.90 -13.05 43.50
C SER A 30 9.80 -12.87 45.00
N THR A 31 10.22 -11.72 45.53
CA THR A 31 10.07 -11.40 46.95
C THR A 31 8.68 -10.88 47.33
N HIS A 32 7.88 -10.40 46.37
CA HIS A 32 6.59 -9.74 46.64
C HIS A 32 5.36 -10.54 46.16
N ASN A 33 5.53 -11.41 45.16
CA ASN A 33 4.49 -12.32 44.71
C ASN A 33 5.17 -13.66 44.39
N PRO A 34 4.94 -14.74 45.15
CA PRO A 34 5.57 -16.03 44.86
C PRO A 34 4.92 -16.77 43.68
N ASN A 35 3.72 -16.34 43.25
CA ASN A 35 2.91 -17.08 42.27
C ASN A 35 2.94 -16.48 40.86
N PHE A 36 3.77 -15.46 40.59
CA PHE A 36 3.89 -14.95 39.22
C PHE A 36 4.80 -15.84 38.38
N SER A 37 4.53 -15.85 37.08
CA SER A 37 5.41 -16.39 36.05
C SER A 37 5.61 -15.33 34.96
N THR A 38 6.76 -15.38 34.30
CA THR A 38 7.01 -14.56 33.11
C THR A 38 6.34 -15.23 31.92
N TYR A 39 5.36 -14.55 31.32
CA TYR A 39 4.73 -15.03 30.10
C TYR A 39 5.65 -14.77 28.89
N LYS A 40 6.16 -13.54 28.77
CA LYS A 40 7.07 -13.16 27.66
C LYS A 40 7.81 -11.86 27.96
N ALA A 41 8.95 -11.66 27.31
CA ALA A 41 9.68 -10.40 27.30
C ALA A 41 10.19 -10.10 25.89
N TYR A 42 10.33 -8.81 25.58
CA TYR A 42 10.79 -8.31 24.31
C TYR A 42 11.91 -7.30 24.53
N GLU A 43 12.99 -7.44 23.77
CA GLU A 43 14.08 -6.46 23.75
C GLU A 43 13.71 -5.27 22.84
N CYS A 44 13.85 -4.06 23.37
CA CYS A 44 13.62 -2.81 22.62
C CYS A 44 14.36 -1.64 23.29
N SER A 45 14.21 -0.39 22.81
CA SER A 45 14.73 0.75 23.56
C SER A 45 13.88 1.00 24.82
N ILE A 46 14.48 1.51 25.89
CA ILE A 46 13.73 1.80 27.12
C ILE A 46 12.65 2.88 26.90
N GLU A 47 12.88 3.80 25.96
CA GLU A 47 11.91 4.81 25.55
C GLU A 47 10.69 4.16 24.89
N GLU A 48 10.92 3.19 24.01
CA GLU A 48 9.88 2.46 23.32
C GLU A 48 9.10 1.54 24.28
N ALA A 49 9.80 0.85 25.18
CA ALA A 49 9.19 0.05 26.22
C ALA A 49 8.22 0.87 27.09
N LYS A 50 8.60 2.10 27.46
CA LYS A 50 7.74 3.03 28.22
C LYS A 50 6.52 3.48 27.41
N ARG A 51 6.70 3.78 26.11
CA ARG A 51 5.60 4.16 25.21
C ARG A 51 4.56 3.04 25.15
N ILE A 52 5.00 1.82 24.89
CA ILE A 52 4.12 0.66 24.74
C ILE A 52 3.43 0.31 26.05
N GLU A 53 4.17 0.32 27.17
CA GLU A 53 3.59 0.14 28.50
C GLU A 53 2.47 1.16 28.79
N GLY A 54 2.71 2.44 28.44
CA GLY A 54 1.72 3.51 28.60
C GLY A 54 0.44 3.28 27.78
N VAL A 55 0.59 2.90 26.50
CA VAL A 55 -0.55 2.61 25.61
C VAL A 55 -1.39 1.45 26.17
N ILE A 56 -0.74 0.37 26.62
CA ILE A 56 -1.45 -0.81 27.13
C ILE A 56 -2.15 -0.51 28.46
N LYS A 57 -1.48 0.23 29.37
CA LYS A 57 -2.09 0.68 30.63
C LYS A 57 -3.33 1.55 30.37
N PHE A 58 -3.27 2.43 29.37
CA PHE A 58 -4.41 3.26 28.98
C PHE A 58 -5.53 2.43 28.36
N TYR A 59 -5.20 1.50 27.45
CA TYR A 59 -6.16 0.66 26.74
C TYR A 59 -6.95 -0.26 27.69
N PHE A 60 -6.28 -0.85 28.69
CA PHE A 60 -6.91 -1.73 29.67
C PHE A 60 -7.23 -1.06 31.01
N LYS A 61 -7.31 0.28 31.06
CA LYS A 61 -7.55 1.03 32.31
C LYS A 61 -8.81 0.56 33.06
N ASP A 62 -9.85 0.16 32.33
CA ASP A 62 -11.13 -0.27 32.88
C ASP A 62 -11.14 -1.74 33.32
N LYS A 63 -10.06 -2.47 33.01
CA LYS A 63 -9.85 -3.87 33.42
C LYS A 63 -8.79 -4.00 34.51
N LEU A 64 -8.43 -2.91 35.18
CA LEU A 64 -7.47 -2.92 36.29
C LEU A 64 -8.00 -3.75 37.47
N SER A 65 -7.13 -4.57 38.04
CA SER A 65 -7.41 -5.46 39.16
C SER A 65 -6.38 -5.34 40.27
N GLY A 66 -6.78 -5.78 41.46
CA GLY A 66 -5.94 -5.78 42.66
C GLY A 66 -5.82 -4.41 43.36
N PRO A 67 -5.37 -4.41 44.62
CA PRO A 67 -5.27 -3.21 45.45
C PRO A 67 -4.21 -2.22 44.95
N SER A 68 -3.18 -2.68 44.25
CA SER A 68 -2.15 -1.81 43.67
C SER A 68 -2.54 -1.18 42.34
N LYS A 69 -3.64 -1.61 41.70
CA LYS A 69 -4.03 -1.21 40.34
C LYS A 69 -2.89 -1.35 39.33
N GLU A 70 -2.08 -2.39 39.49
CA GLU A 70 -0.97 -2.70 38.59
C GLU A 70 -1.18 -3.97 37.77
N TRP A 71 -2.28 -4.69 38.04
CA TRP A 71 -2.66 -5.92 37.36
C TRP A 71 -3.91 -5.68 36.53
N PHE A 72 -4.12 -6.52 35.52
CA PHE A 72 -5.25 -6.49 34.62
C PHE A 72 -5.97 -7.83 34.67
N SER A 73 -7.29 -7.81 34.75
CA SER A 73 -8.16 -8.99 34.58
C SER A 73 -8.28 -9.37 33.10
N VAL A 74 -7.15 -9.65 32.47
CA VAL A 74 -7.03 -9.91 31.03
C VAL A 74 -6.05 -11.06 30.81
N PRO A 75 -6.31 -12.00 29.89
CA PRO A 75 -5.36 -13.05 29.53
C PRO A 75 -4.04 -12.46 28.96
N PRO A 76 -2.88 -13.05 29.26
CA PRO A 76 -1.60 -12.53 28.81
C PRO A 76 -1.45 -12.53 27.28
N GLU A 77 -2.17 -13.40 26.57
CA GLU A 77 -2.21 -13.48 25.11
C GLU A 77 -2.79 -12.21 24.47
N GLU A 78 -3.76 -11.56 25.10
CA GLU A 78 -4.34 -10.30 24.58
C GLU A 78 -3.33 -9.16 24.68
N ILE A 79 -2.61 -9.07 25.80
CA ILE A 79 -1.54 -8.08 25.98
C ILE A 79 -0.40 -8.35 24.99
N ASP A 80 -0.01 -9.62 24.82
CA ASP A 80 1.05 -10.05 23.90
C ASP A 80 0.78 -9.61 22.45
N LYS A 81 -0.46 -9.79 21.98
CA LYS A 81 -0.87 -9.37 20.62
C LYS A 81 -0.66 -7.86 20.42
N ILE A 82 -1.04 -7.04 21.39
CA ILE A 82 -0.90 -5.58 21.29
C ILE A 82 0.57 -5.18 21.38
N VAL A 83 1.35 -5.78 22.29
CA VAL A 83 2.79 -5.54 22.40
C VAL A 83 3.49 -5.89 21.08
N ALA A 84 3.18 -7.04 20.48
CA ALA A 84 3.76 -7.46 19.21
C ALA A 84 3.47 -6.45 18.08
N VAL A 85 2.21 -6.00 17.96
CA VAL A 85 1.81 -4.99 16.96
C VAL A 85 2.49 -3.64 17.20
N LEU A 86 2.70 -3.25 18.45
CA LEU A 86 3.33 -1.98 18.79
C LEU A 86 4.85 -2.01 18.68
N LEU A 87 5.48 -3.19 18.83
CA LEU A 87 6.92 -3.42 18.68
C LEU A 87 7.32 -3.73 17.23
N GLU A 88 6.39 -4.15 16.38
CA GLU A 88 6.66 -4.17 14.94
C GLU A 88 7.21 -2.80 14.56
N PRO A 89 8.46 -2.73 14.07
CA PRO A 89 9.15 -1.47 13.90
C PRO A 89 8.21 -0.50 13.21
N SER A 90 7.93 0.60 13.90
CA SER A 90 7.34 1.74 13.25
C SER A 90 8.34 2.10 12.14
N THR A 91 8.01 1.73 10.92
CA THR A 91 8.52 2.34 9.69
C THR A 91 8.02 3.79 9.68
N GLU A 92 8.37 4.54 10.74
CA GLU A 92 7.98 5.92 11.05
C GLU A 92 8.88 6.91 10.35
N GLN A 93 9.96 6.44 9.72
CA GLN A 93 10.38 7.08 8.50
C GLN A 93 9.50 6.49 7.41
N ALA A 94 8.52 7.28 6.94
CA ALA A 94 8.16 7.22 5.54
C ALA A 94 9.50 7.35 4.80
N ILE A 95 10.06 6.22 4.38
CA ILE A 95 11.21 6.20 3.50
C ILE A 95 10.64 6.78 2.21
N ILE A 96 10.69 8.11 2.09
CA ILE A 96 10.91 8.70 0.79
C ILE A 96 12.18 7.98 0.32
N PRO A 97 12.14 7.18 -0.75
CA PRO A 97 13.33 6.49 -1.25
C PRO A 97 14.44 7.52 -1.26
N ALA A 98 15.56 7.27 -0.55
CA ALA A 98 16.59 8.27 -0.32
C ALA A 98 16.91 8.98 -1.64
N MET A 99 16.44 10.22 -1.78
CA MET A 99 16.23 10.84 -3.10
C MET A 99 17.53 11.25 -3.79
N HIS A 100 18.65 11.16 -3.08
CA HIS A 100 19.98 11.45 -3.59
C HIS A 100 20.97 10.43 -3.02
N GLY A 101 21.76 9.81 -3.91
CA GLY A 101 22.88 8.97 -3.51
C GLY A 101 22.57 7.48 -3.29
N VAL A 102 21.46 6.95 -3.83
CA VAL A 102 21.35 5.49 -3.99
C VAL A 102 22.49 5.06 -4.90
N THR A 103 23.53 4.49 -4.29
CA THR A 103 24.69 4.01 -5.03
C THR A 103 24.20 2.87 -5.90
N ILE A 104 24.37 3.02 -7.22
CA ILE A 104 24.02 1.98 -8.18
C ILE A 104 24.87 0.75 -7.82
N PRO A 105 24.26 -0.38 -7.41
CA PRO A 105 25.00 -1.59 -7.11
C PRO A 105 25.83 -2.00 -8.33
N ARG A 106 27.03 -2.56 -8.11
CA ARG A 106 27.89 -3.03 -9.19
C ARG A 106 27.16 -3.98 -10.16
N ASP A 107 26.32 -4.85 -9.61
CA ASP A 107 25.52 -5.82 -10.36
C ASP A 107 24.58 -5.15 -11.39
N ILE A 108 24.15 -3.91 -11.16
CA ILE A 108 23.33 -3.15 -12.12
C ILE A 108 24.17 -2.69 -13.32
N TYR A 109 25.42 -2.26 -13.10
CA TYR A 109 26.32 -1.92 -14.19
C TYR A 109 26.61 -3.15 -15.05
N ASP A 110 26.91 -4.28 -14.41
CA ASP A 110 27.15 -5.54 -15.13
C ASP A 110 25.91 -5.96 -15.93
N LEU A 111 24.72 -5.83 -15.35
CA LEU A 111 23.46 -6.14 -16.04
C LEU A 111 23.15 -5.18 -17.20
N LYS A 112 23.48 -3.89 -17.05
CA LYS A 112 23.36 -2.88 -18.11
C LYS A 112 24.26 -3.23 -19.29
N GLU A 113 25.53 -3.55 -19.04
CA GLU A 113 26.48 -3.96 -20.09
C GLU A 113 26.02 -5.24 -20.80
N MET A 114 25.51 -6.22 -20.07
CA MET A 114 24.93 -7.44 -20.65
C MET A 114 23.74 -7.12 -21.57
N LEU A 115 22.85 -6.22 -21.13
CA LEU A 115 21.68 -5.80 -21.90
C LEU A 115 22.07 -5.03 -23.16
N LEU A 116 23.01 -4.08 -23.07
CA LEU A 116 23.55 -3.34 -24.22
C LEU A 116 24.17 -4.30 -25.25
N ALA A 117 24.96 -5.27 -24.78
CA ALA A 117 25.55 -6.28 -25.67
C ALA A 117 24.50 -7.17 -26.34
N ALA A 118 23.41 -7.50 -25.63
CA ALA A 118 22.30 -8.28 -26.19
C ALA A 118 21.51 -7.50 -27.25
N LEU A 119 21.22 -6.21 -27.00
CA LEU A 119 20.55 -5.31 -27.93
C LEU A 119 21.38 -5.11 -29.21
N ALA A 120 22.67 -4.82 -29.09
CA ALA A 120 23.56 -4.65 -30.25
C ALA A 120 23.60 -5.92 -31.14
N LYS A 121 23.59 -7.11 -30.52
CA LYS A 121 23.49 -8.40 -31.24
C LYS A 121 22.13 -8.57 -31.94
N GLN A 122 21.05 -8.07 -31.34
CA GLN A 122 19.71 -8.14 -31.92
C GLN A 122 19.61 -7.27 -33.17
N ASP A 123 20.14 -6.05 -33.16
CA ASP A 123 20.11 -5.16 -34.33
C ASP A 123 20.86 -5.77 -35.52
N LEU A 124 22.03 -6.34 -35.26
CA LEU A 124 22.80 -7.10 -36.27
C LEU A 124 22.02 -8.31 -36.81
N ALA A 125 21.27 -9.02 -35.95
CA ALA A 125 20.48 -10.18 -36.35
C ALA A 125 19.17 -9.82 -37.08
N ALA A 126 18.56 -8.68 -36.72
CA ALA A 126 17.38 -8.12 -37.37
C ALA A 126 17.73 -7.68 -38.81
N PHE A 127 18.91 -7.07 -38.98
CA PHE A 127 19.49 -6.80 -40.30
C PHE A 127 19.70 -8.10 -41.11
N ALA A 128 20.05 -9.20 -40.43
CA ALA A 128 20.23 -10.52 -41.03
C ALA A 128 18.94 -11.40 -41.12
N ARG A 129 17.75 -10.84 -40.83
CA ARG A 129 16.42 -11.53 -40.88
C ARG A 129 16.29 -12.82 -40.04
N LYS A 130 17.03 -12.99 -38.94
CA LYS A 130 16.86 -14.12 -38.01
C LYS A 130 16.18 -13.66 -36.71
N ARG A 131 14.90 -14.03 -36.52
CA ARG A 131 14.14 -13.79 -35.27
C ARG A 131 14.28 -14.98 -34.31
N SER A 132 15.17 -14.90 -33.30
CA SER A 132 15.17 -15.88 -32.19
C SER A 132 15.83 -15.42 -30.88
N LYS A 133 15.93 -14.11 -30.58
CA LYS A 133 16.65 -13.59 -29.39
C LYS A 133 15.84 -12.67 -28.45
N SER A 134 14.52 -12.64 -28.58
CA SER A 134 13.67 -11.75 -27.76
C SER A 134 13.69 -12.13 -26.27
N ASP A 135 13.79 -13.43 -25.96
CA ASP A 135 13.60 -13.94 -24.60
C ASP A 135 14.75 -13.57 -23.66
N GLU A 136 16.00 -13.59 -24.15
CA GLU A 136 17.18 -13.18 -23.38
C GLU A 136 17.07 -11.71 -22.95
N ILE A 137 16.71 -10.82 -23.88
CA ILE A 137 16.53 -9.39 -23.60
C ILE A 137 15.39 -9.18 -22.59
N HIS A 138 14.27 -9.87 -22.75
CA HIS A 138 13.17 -9.79 -21.79
C HIS A 138 13.59 -10.27 -20.38
N GLN A 139 14.37 -11.35 -20.29
CA GLN A 139 14.89 -11.84 -19.01
C GLN A 139 15.81 -10.83 -18.34
N LEU A 140 16.73 -10.21 -19.09
CA LEU A 140 17.62 -9.17 -18.56
C LEU A 140 16.82 -7.95 -18.07
N LYS A 141 15.83 -7.49 -18.84
CA LYS A 141 14.93 -6.40 -18.44
C LYS A 141 14.16 -6.73 -17.15
N ASN A 142 13.68 -7.96 -17.02
CA ASN A 142 12.98 -8.43 -15.82
C ASN A 142 13.90 -8.45 -14.59
N GLN A 143 15.14 -8.94 -14.74
CA GLN A 143 16.15 -8.91 -13.67
C GLN A 143 16.47 -7.47 -13.24
N PHE A 144 16.53 -6.54 -14.19
CA PHE A 144 16.78 -5.13 -13.92
C PHE A 144 15.65 -4.51 -13.09
N ALA A 145 14.40 -4.75 -13.50
CA ALA A 145 13.22 -4.33 -12.77
C ALA A 145 13.20 -4.91 -11.34
N GLU A 146 13.59 -6.17 -11.14
CA GLU A 146 13.68 -6.81 -9.82
C GLU A 146 14.75 -6.17 -8.92
N LEU A 147 15.93 -5.87 -9.46
CA LEU A 147 17.00 -5.21 -8.70
C LEU A 147 16.64 -3.75 -8.39
N PHE A 148 16.03 -3.04 -9.33
CA PHE A 148 15.51 -1.68 -9.10
C PHE A 148 14.46 -1.67 -7.99
N ALA A 149 13.48 -2.59 -8.06
CA ALA A 149 12.43 -2.72 -7.06
C ALA A 149 12.98 -2.98 -5.65
N ARG A 150 13.99 -3.84 -5.55
CA ARG A 150 14.65 -4.19 -4.28
C ARG A 150 15.47 -3.02 -3.72
N SER A 151 16.21 -2.34 -4.58
CA SER A 151 17.08 -1.23 -4.20
C SER A 151 16.27 -0.04 -3.66
N LEU A 152 15.09 0.20 -4.23
CA LEU A 152 14.20 1.30 -3.86
C LEU A 152 12.99 0.87 -3.01
N GLN A 153 12.90 -0.41 -2.64
CA GLN A 153 11.81 -0.98 -1.82
C GLN A 153 10.40 -0.73 -2.41
N LEU A 154 10.24 -0.91 -3.72
CA LEU A 154 9.02 -0.58 -4.47
C LEU A 154 7.92 -1.65 -4.43
N GLY A 155 8.23 -2.84 -3.89
CA GLY A 155 7.37 -4.01 -3.91
C GLY A 155 7.76 -5.02 -4.98
N THR A 156 6.79 -5.82 -5.45
CA THR A 156 6.98 -6.92 -6.40
C THR A 156 6.68 -6.44 -7.82
N PRO A 157 7.60 -6.59 -8.79
CA PRO A 157 7.32 -6.25 -10.17
C PRO A 157 6.28 -7.20 -10.78
N GLU A 158 5.54 -6.72 -11.78
CA GLU A 158 4.38 -7.42 -12.33
C GLU A 158 4.64 -8.87 -12.77
N HIS A 159 5.80 -9.16 -13.35
CA HIS A 159 6.17 -10.49 -13.84
C HIS A 159 6.51 -11.50 -12.72
N LYS A 160 6.67 -11.04 -11.47
CA LYS A 160 6.92 -11.87 -10.28
C LYS A 160 5.70 -12.05 -9.39
N LEU A 161 4.57 -11.46 -9.78
CA LEU A 161 3.33 -11.60 -9.07
C LEU A 161 2.86 -13.07 -9.03
N PRO A 162 2.37 -13.56 -7.87
CA PRO A 162 1.90 -14.94 -7.76
C PRO A 162 0.61 -15.16 -8.58
N PRO A 163 0.32 -16.41 -8.99
CA PRO A 163 -0.80 -16.73 -9.86
C PRO A 163 -2.18 -16.62 -9.17
N ASP A 164 -2.23 -16.55 -7.83
CA ASP A 164 -3.45 -16.50 -7.01
C ASP A 164 -3.95 -15.06 -6.71
N ILE A 165 -3.50 -14.09 -7.51
CA ILE A 165 -4.01 -12.72 -7.44
C ILE A 165 -5.42 -12.66 -8.02
N VAL A 166 -6.35 -12.21 -7.19
CA VAL A 166 -7.75 -11.96 -7.57
C VAL A 166 -7.85 -10.70 -8.43
N LYS A 167 -7.08 -9.67 -8.09
CA LYS A 167 -7.10 -8.38 -8.79
C LYS A 167 -5.77 -7.65 -8.69
N LYS A 168 -5.37 -7.02 -9.80
CA LYS A 168 -4.32 -5.99 -9.84
C LYS A 168 -4.99 -4.62 -9.79
N ASP A 169 -4.69 -3.86 -8.74
CA ASP A 169 -5.15 -2.50 -8.57
C ASP A 169 -4.02 -1.56 -9.02
N TYR A 170 -4.14 -0.99 -10.21
CA TYR A 170 -3.07 -0.17 -10.80
C TYR A 170 -2.94 1.19 -10.11
N LEU A 171 -1.86 1.92 -10.43
CA LEU A 171 -1.57 3.19 -9.78
C LEU A 171 -2.69 4.19 -10.09
N GLY A 172 -3.50 4.50 -9.08
CA GLY A 172 -4.53 5.54 -9.14
C GLY A 172 -4.03 6.90 -8.67
N LEU A 173 -4.95 7.80 -8.36
CA LEU A 173 -4.65 9.12 -7.83
C LEU A 173 -4.35 9.05 -6.34
N ASP A 174 -3.62 10.05 -5.85
CA ASP A 174 -3.57 10.33 -4.43
C ASP A 174 -4.56 11.44 -4.07
N LEU A 175 -5.78 11.06 -3.72
CA LEU A 175 -6.86 12.01 -3.42
C LEU A 175 -6.52 13.00 -2.28
N TYR A 176 -5.59 12.66 -1.39
CA TYR A 176 -5.17 13.55 -0.32
C TYR A 176 -4.23 14.67 -0.78
N HIS A 177 -3.56 14.48 -1.93
CA HIS A 177 -2.50 15.37 -2.38
C HIS A 177 -2.65 15.83 -3.84
N CYS A 178 -3.69 15.37 -4.54
CA CYS A 178 -3.99 15.82 -5.90
C CYS A 178 -4.58 17.24 -5.88
N ASP A 179 -4.36 17.98 -6.97
CA ASP A 179 -5.10 19.19 -7.24
C ASP A 179 -6.46 18.81 -7.82
N LYS A 180 -7.53 19.00 -7.02
CA LYS A 180 -8.90 18.65 -7.41
C LYS A 180 -9.41 19.48 -8.60
N ASN A 181 -8.82 20.64 -8.87
CA ASN A 181 -9.19 21.50 -9.99
C ASN A 181 -8.40 21.19 -11.26
N SER A 182 -7.43 20.28 -11.19
CA SER A 182 -6.58 19.96 -12.33
C SER A 182 -7.32 19.11 -13.35
N GLU A 183 -7.24 19.51 -14.62
CA GLU A 183 -7.86 18.77 -15.73
C GLU A 183 -7.39 17.31 -15.78
N ILE A 184 -6.09 17.06 -15.57
CA ILE A 184 -5.56 15.69 -15.58
C ILE A 184 -6.14 14.84 -14.44
N ALA A 185 -6.39 15.44 -13.27
CA ALA A 185 -6.97 14.71 -12.14
C ALA A 185 -8.45 14.39 -12.38
N ILE A 186 -9.21 15.36 -12.87
CA ILE A 186 -10.62 15.17 -13.25
C ILE A 186 -10.74 14.11 -14.35
N MET A 187 -9.91 14.18 -15.39
CA MET A 187 -9.92 13.19 -16.48
C MET A 187 -9.49 11.81 -16.00
N ALA A 188 -8.57 11.73 -15.05
CA ALA A 188 -8.13 10.46 -14.51
C ALA A 188 -9.24 9.70 -13.80
N ILE A 189 -10.02 10.42 -13.01
CA ILE A 189 -11.16 9.87 -12.27
C ILE A 189 -12.29 9.49 -13.24
N LYS A 190 -12.65 10.39 -14.17
CA LYS A 190 -13.70 10.12 -15.18
C LYS A 190 -13.39 8.90 -16.04
N ASN A 191 -12.13 8.71 -16.41
CA ASN A 191 -11.70 7.59 -17.25
C ASN A 191 -11.25 6.36 -16.43
N GLN A 192 -11.24 6.46 -15.09
CA GLN A 192 -10.68 5.47 -14.16
C GLN A 192 -9.22 5.08 -14.48
N ARG A 193 -8.52 5.95 -15.19
CA ARG A 193 -7.14 5.77 -15.66
C ARG A 193 -6.55 7.12 -16.01
N PHE A 194 -5.25 7.28 -15.81
CA PHE A 194 -4.50 8.42 -16.33
C PHE A 194 -3.29 7.97 -17.12
N GLN A 195 -2.89 8.84 -18.03
CA GLN A 195 -1.62 8.76 -18.73
C GLN A 195 -0.84 10.04 -18.40
N LEU A 196 0.35 9.86 -17.83
CA LEU A 196 1.27 10.96 -17.62
C LEU A 196 1.90 11.35 -18.95
N PRO A 197 2.30 12.62 -19.11
CA PRO A 197 3.00 13.08 -20.29
C PRO A 197 4.23 12.21 -20.57
N HIS A 198 4.37 11.75 -21.82
CA HIS A 198 5.48 10.90 -22.23
C HIS A 198 5.58 9.57 -21.48
N ASP A 199 4.45 9.03 -21.02
CA ASP A 199 4.43 7.64 -20.58
C ASP A 199 4.81 6.69 -21.72
N ASP A 200 5.87 5.90 -21.50
CA ASP A 200 6.34 4.87 -22.43
C ASP A 200 6.97 3.73 -21.65
N HIS A 201 6.95 2.52 -22.22
CA HIS A 201 7.61 1.33 -21.67
C HIS A 201 7.36 1.13 -20.16
N ILE A 202 6.09 1.15 -19.77
CA ILE A 202 5.65 1.21 -18.39
C ILE A 202 5.89 -0.10 -17.65
N ILE A 203 6.36 -0.02 -16.40
CA ILE A 203 6.46 -1.16 -15.47
C ILE A 203 5.81 -0.77 -14.14
N ASN A 204 5.01 -1.68 -13.57
CA ASN A 204 4.32 -1.47 -12.30
C ASN A 204 4.91 -2.34 -11.19
N PHE A 205 4.93 -1.81 -9.97
CA PHE A 205 5.37 -2.53 -8.78
C PHE A 205 4.28 -2.54 -7.72
N PHE A 206 4.05 -3.70 -7.13
CA PHE A 206 2.87 -3.96 -6.32
C PHE A 206 3.24 -4.47 -4.92
N HIS A 207 2.42 -4.07 -3.96
CA HIS A 207 2.38 -4.70 -2.64
C HIS A 207 1.20 -5.68 -2.59
N LEU A 208 1.44 -6.87 -2.04
CA LEU A 208 0.43 -7.91 -1.92
C LEU A 208 -0.36 -7.72 -0.61
N VAL A 209 -1.68 -7.66 -0.72
CA VAL A 209 -2.58 -7.68 0.43
C VAL A 209 -3.39 -8.96 0.42
N ARG A 210 -3.28 -9.72 1.51
CA ARG A 210 -4.04 -10.96 1.68
C ARG A 210 -5.50 -10.66 2.01
N LEU A 211 -6.40 -11.35 1.32
CA LEU A 211 -7.83 -11.31 1.55
C LEU A 211 -8.24 -12.34 2.60
N SER A 212 -9.44 -12.17 3.14
CA SER A 212 -10.06 -13.15 4.06
C SER A 212 -10.23 -14.55 3.43
N SER A 213 -10.35 -14.64 2.10
CA SER A 213 -10.39 -15.90 1.35
C SER A 213 -9.06 -16.66 1.31
N GLY A 214 -7.96 -16.03 1.71
CA GLY A 214 -6.60 -16.55 1.59
C GLY A 214 -5.89 -16.15 0.29
N SER A 215 -6.60 -15.62 -0.72
CA SER A 215 -6.05 -15.09 -1.97
C SER A 215 -5.42 -13.70 -1.78
N TYR A 216 -4.83 -13.12 -2.84
CA TYR A 216 -4.20 -11.80 -2.79
C TYR A 216 -4.85 -10.77 -3.73
N ILE A 217 -4.77 -9.50 -3.33
CA ILE A 217 -4.85 -8.35 -4.24
C ILE A 217 -3.44 -7.78 -4.37
N ALA A 218 -3.04 -7.43 -5.59
CA ALA A 218 -1.80 -6.71 -5.85
C ALA A 218 -2.11 -5.22 -6.00
N ILE A 219 -1.64 -4.40 -5.08
CA ILE A 219 -1.87 -2.94 -5.06
C ILE A 219 -0.63 -2.25 -5.60
N CYS A 220 -0.77 -1.56 -6.72
CA CYS A 220 0.30 -0.80 -7.34
C CYS A 220 0.57 0.44 -6.50
N THR A 221 1.78 0.52 -5.96
CA THR A 221 2.25 1.64 -5.12
C THR A 221 3.24 2.52 -5.83
N SER A 222 3.78 2.03 -6.93
CA SER A 222 4.74 2.75 -7.74
C SER A 222 4.74 2.24 -9.18
N ARG A 223 4.99 3.17 -10.09
CA ARG A 223 5.02 2.94 -11.53
C ARG A 223 6.26 3.57 -12.10
N VAL A 224 6.90 2.90 -13.05
CA VAL A 224 7.99 3.48 -13.83
C VAL A 224 7.53 3.69 -15.27
N SER A 225 7.98 4.80 -15.85
CA SER A 225 7.94 5.07 -17.29
C SER A 225 9.36 5.27 -17.80
N MET A 226 9.72 4.69 -18.95
CA MET A 226 11.04 4.79 -19.56
C MET A 226 10.94 5.40 -20.98
N PRO A 227 10.62 6.68 -21.10
CA PRO A 227 10.53 7.34 -22.41
C PRO A 227 11.90 7.58 -23.02
N TYR A 228 11.96 7.63 -24.35
CA TYR A 228 13.17 8.05 -25.05
C TYR A 228 13.58 9.47 -24.64
N LEU A 229 14.86 9.66 -24.30
CA LEU A 229 15.42 10.94 -23.83
C LEU A 229 15.13 12.10 -24.80
N ARG A 230 15.18 11.83 -26.11
CA ARG A 230 14.82 12.81 -27.16
C ARG A 230 13.38 13.32 -27.05
N ALA A 231 12.44 12.51 -26.58
CA ALA A 231 11.02 12.87 -26.50
C ALA A 231 10.73 13.78 -25.29
N ILE A 232 11.51 13.63 -24.22
CA ILE A 232 11.38 14.36 -22.95
C ILE A 232 12.37 15.51 -22.78
N ALA A 233 13.28 15.72 -23.73
CA ALA A 233 14.27 16.79 -23.68
C ALA A 233 13.59 18.16 -23.44
N GLY A 234 13.92 18.81 -22.34
CA GLY A 234 13.34 20.10 -21.92
C GLY A 234 11.92 20.04 -21.37
N LYS A 235 11.34 18.85 -21.16
CA LYS A 235 9.95 18.65 -20.71
C LYS A 235 9.80 18.08 -19.30
N ASN A 236 10.89 17.99 -18.55
CA ASN A 236 10.88 17.47 -17.18
C ASN A 236 9.87 18.20 -16.29
N THR A 237 9.77 19.53 -16.42
CA THR A 237 8.81 20.34 -15.64
C THR A 237 7.37 19.92 -15.87
N VAL A 238 6.97 19.65 -17.12
CA VAL A 238 5.62 19.21 -17.49
C VAL A 238 5.30 17.84 -16.86
N ILE A 239 6.26 16.93 -16.85
CA ILE A 239 6.11 15.60 -16.22
C ILE A 239 5.94 15.74 -14.70
N LEU A 240 6.81 16.53 -14.06
CA LEU A 240 6.78 16.75 -12.62
C LEU A 240 5.48 17.46 -12.18
N GLU A 241 5.02 18.45 -12.95
CA GLU A 241 3.78 19.18 -12.69
C GLU A 241 2.56 18.27 -12.84
N ALA A 242 2.47 17.49 -13.93
CA ALA A 242 1.38 16.54 -14.14
C ALA A 242 1.32 15.48 -13.01
N ALA A 243 2.48 14.93 -12.62
CA ALA A 243 2.55 14.02 -11.48
C ALA A 243 2.12 14.71 -10.17
N GLY A 244 2.60 15.93 -9.94
CA GLY A 244 2.23 16.75 -8.79
C GLY A 244 0.73 16.97 -8.66
N ASN A 245 0.06 17.28 -9.78
CA ASN A 245 -1.39 17.47 -9.89
C ASN A 245 -2.17 16.19 -9.59
N LEU A 246 -1.62 15.01 -9.89
CA LEU A 246 -2.22 13.72 -9.53
C LEU A 246 -1.90 13.27 -8.08
N GLY A 247 -1.19 14.10 -7.32
CA GLY A 247 -0.76 13.79 -5.96
C GLY A 247 0.38 12.76 -5.90
N LEU A 248 1.16 12.67 -6.99
CA LEU A 248 2.30 11.77 -7.10
C LEU A 248 3.61 12.53 -6.90
N TYR A 249 4.61 11.84 -6.37
CA TYR A 249 6.00 12.17 -6.63
C TYR A 249 6.42 11.65 -8.00
N ALA A 250 7.35 12.35 -8.63
CA ALA A 250 8.03 11.92 -9.85
C ALA A 250 9.54 12.10 -9.65
N PHE A 251 10.28 11.01 -9.77
CA PHE A 251 11.73 10.97 -9.58
C PHE A 251 12.41 10.51 -10.86
N ASN A 252 13.48 11.18 -11.25
CA ASN A 252 14.29 10.79 -12.39
C ASN A 252 15.44 9.86 -11.91
N TYR A 253 15.58 8.72 -12.58
CA TYR A 253 16.67 7.76 -12.39
C TYR A 253 17.20 7.29 -13.75
N ASP A 254 17.50 8.21 -14.67
CA ASP A 254 17.90 7.89 -16.05
C ASP A 254 19.01 6.83 -16.14
N GLU A 255 19.96 6.83 -15.20
CA GLU A 255 21.04 5.83 -15.12
C GLU A 255 20.55 4.39 -14.87
N TRP A 256 19.33 4.23 -14.36
CA TRP A 256 18.66 2.95 -14.13
C TRP A 256 17.76 2.52 -15.29
N SER A 257 17.70 3.26 -16.40
CA SER A 257 16.82 2.87 -17.50
C SER A 257 17.25 1.56 -18.17
N TRP A 258 16.33 0.60 -18.26
CA TRP A 258 16.57 -0.73 -18.85
C TRP A 258 15.77 -1.00 -20.11
N HIS A 259 15.00 -0.04 -20.63
CA HIS A 259 14.30 -0.26 -21.90
C HIS A 259 15.28 -0.23 -23.09
N SER A 260 15.96 0.90 -23.27
CA SER A 260 17.09 1.08 -24.17
C SER A 260 18.12 1.93 -23.42
N PRO A 261 19.02 1.30 -22.65
CA PRO A 261 19.95 2.03 -21.80
C PRO A 261 20.71 3.10 -22.60
N ASP A 262 20.92 4.26 -22.01
CA ASP A 262 21.50 5.48 -22.63
C ASP A 262 20.63 6.18 -23.69
N GLU A 263 19.53 5.59 -24.14
CA GLU A 263 18.57 6.22 -25.06
C GLU A 263 17.22 6.56 -24.41
N THR A 264 16.84 5.83 -23.36
CA THR A 264 15.63 6.06 -22.57
C THR A 264 15.99 6.62 -21.19
N GLY A 265 15.15 7.52 -20.69
CA GLY A 265 15.17 7.95 -19.30
C GLY A 265 14.44 6.97 -18.39
N LEU A 266 14.30 7.31 -17.12
CA LEU A 266 13.46 6.57 -16.18
C LEU A 266 12.80 7.53 -15.20
N PHE A 267 11.47 7.59 -15.23
CA PHE A 267 10.67 8.29 -14.23
C PHE A 267 9.98 7.29 -13.33
N LEU A 268 10.25 7.37 -12.02
CA LEU A 268 9.54 6.66 -10.98
C LEU A 268 8.43 7.55 -10.42
N TYR A 269 7.19 7.08 -10.51
CA TYR A 269 6.00 7.70 -9.95
C TYR A 269 5.54 6.95 -8.71
N MET A 270 5.25 7.67 -7.63
CA MET A 270 4.77 7.11 -6.36
C MET A 270 3.72 8.03 -5.75
N HIS A 271 2.74 7.49 -5.02
CA HIS A 271 1.83 8.33 -4.23
C HIS A 271 2.60 9.14 -3.19
N LYS A 272 2.15 10.38 -2.93
CA LYS A 272 2.68 11.21 -1.84
C LYS A 272 2.29 10.65 -0.46
N THR A 273 1.14 10.01 -0.36
CA THR A 273 0.70 9.24 0.80
C THR A 273 1.61 8.02 0.98
N PRO A 274 2.25 7.85 2.14
CA PRO A 274 3.14 6.72 2.39
C PRO A 274 2.47 5.36 2.15
N VAL A 275 3.21 4.43 1.55
CA VAL A 275 2.74 3.08 1.21
C VAL A 275 2.10 2.39 2.41
N LYS A 276 2.75 2.41 3.58
CA LYS A 276 2.22 1.81 4.81
C LYS A 276 0.84 2.37 5.18
N LYS A 277 0.65 3.69 5.09
CA LYS A 277 -0.64 4.34 5.36
C LYS A 277 -1.68 3.91 4.34
N ARG A 278 -1.35 3.86 3.04
CA ARG A 278 -2.27 3.36 2.00
C ARG A 278 -2.68 1.91 2.24
N LEU A 279 -1.73 1.02 2.54
CA LEU A 279 -2.02 -0.39 2.84
C LEU A 279 -2.88 -0.54 4.10
N SER A 280 -2.63 0.28 5.13
CA SER A 280 -3.46 0.31 6.33
C SER A 280 -4.88 0.79 6.05
N LEU A 281 -5.07 1.83 5.23
CA LEU A 281 -6.39 2.30 4.81
C LEU A 281 -7.11 1.21 4.01
N TRP A 282 -6.41 0.54 3.10
CA TRP A 282 -6.97 -0.55 2.32
C TRP A 282 -7.47 -1.72 3.18
N ALA A 283 -6.72 -2.08 4.23
CA ALA A 283 -7.01 -3.25 5.05
C ALA A 283 -8.42 -3.26 5.65
N GLY A 284 -8.97 -2.08 5.95
CA GLY A 284 -10.31 -1.88 6.50
C GLY A 284 -11.15 -0.92 5.67
N SER A 285 -10.95 -0.86 4.35
CA SER A 285 -11.72 0.01 3.46
C SER A 285 -13.04 -0.65 3.02
N PHE A 286 -14.01 0.20 2.69
CA PHE A 286 -15.26 -0.21 2.05
C PHE A 286 -15.01 -0.96 0.74
N ARG A 287 -14.11 -0.41 -0.10
CA ARG A 287 -13.78 -1.01 -1.39
C ARG A 287 -13.22 -2.42 -1.27
N LYS A 288 -12.35 -2.68 -0.27
CA LYS A 288 -11.87 -4.04 0.00
C LYS A 288 -13.04 -4.98 0.32
N TRP A 289 -13.97 -4.55 1.18
CA TRP A 289 -15.15 -5.34 1.52
C TRP A 289 -16.01 -5.67 0.29
N VAL A 290 -16.23 -4.69 -0.60
CA VAL A 290 -16.96 -4.89 -1.86
C VAL A 290 -16.24 -5.88 -2.77
N ILE A 291 -14.92 -5.74 -2.97
CA ILE A 291 -14.13 -6.65 -3.82
C ILE A 291 -14.20 -8.08 -3.29
N GLU A 292 -13.99 -8.27 -1.98
CA GLU A 292 -14.03 -9.59 -1.34
C GLU A 292 -15.40 -10.29 -1.49
N ARG A 293 -16.48 -9.51 -1.54
CA ARG A 293 -17.86 -10.01 -1.57
C ARG A 293 -18.55 -9.83 -2.91
N SER A 294 -17.87 -9.33 -3.93
CA SER A 294 -18.44 -8.97 -5.24
C SER A 294 -19.36 -10.06 -5.82
N LYS A 295 -18.94 -11.33 -5.77
CA LYS A 295 -19.76 -12.46 -6.23
C LYS A 295 -21.03 -12.70 -5.39
N LEU A 296 -20.94 -12.54 -4.07
CA LEU A 296 -22.10 -12.69 -3.18
C LEU A 296 -23.05 -11.51 -3.33
N LEU A 297 -22.51 -10.29 -3.39
CA LEU A 297 -23.27 -9.07 -3.62
C LEU A 297 -24.00 -9.14 -4.97
N ALA A 298 -23.35 -9.59 -6.04
CA ALA A 298 -23.97 -9.73 -7.35
C ALA A 298 -25.15 -10.74 -7.41
N GLN A 299 -25.25 -11.65 -6.44
CA GLN A 299 -26.37 -12.59 -6.32
C GLN A 299 -27.55 -12.02 -5.52
N GLN A 300 -27.34 -10.90 -4.80
CA GLN A 300 -28.40 -10.25 -4.05
C GLN A 300 -29.40 -9.61 -5.02
N ARG A 301 -30.68 -9.74 -4.68
CA ARG A 301 -31.76 -9.12 -5.42
C ARG A 301 -32.16 -7.82 -4.74
N VAL A 302 -32.00 -6.71 -5.46
CA VAL A 302 -32.28 -5.35 -5.00
C VAL A 302 -33.34 -4.74 -5.90
N GLY A 303 -34.47 -4.34 -5.30
CA GLY A 303 -35.50 -3.56 -5.98
C GLY A 303 -36.07 -4.19 -7.26
N ASN A 304 -36.38 -3.31 -8.22
CA ASN A 304 -36.86 -3.68 -9.55
C ASN A 304 -35.67 -4.00 -10.51
N LYS A 305 -35.95 -4.29 -11.78
CA LYS A 305 -34.90 -4.66 -12.76
C LYS A 305 -33.86 -3.54 -12.97
N ASN A 306 -34.30 -2.29 -13.03
CA ASN A 306 -33.41 -1.14 -13.23
C ASN A 306 -32.56 -0.90 -11.97
N ASP A 307 -33.15 -1.02 -10.79
CA ASP A 307 -32.42 -0.90 -9.51
C ASP A 307 -31.33 -1.98 -9.42
N GLN A 308 -31.65 -3.21 -9.84
CA GLN A 308 -30.69 -4.31 -9.89
C GLN A 308 -29.53 -4.02 -10.84
N GLU A 309 -29.80 -3.49 -12.04
CA GLU A 309 -28.77 -3.17 -13.03
C GLU A 309 -27.83 -2.07 -12.53
N THR A 310 -28.38 -1.00 -11.94
CA THR A 310 -27.60 0.06 -11.32
C THR A 310 -26.76 -0.47 -10.17
N TYR A 311 -27.34 -1.29 -9.29
CA TYR A 311 -26.62 -1.90 -8.17
C TYR A 311 -25.41 -2.74 -8.63
N LEU A 312 -25.58 -3.56 -9.67
CA LEU A 312 -24.49 -4.34 -10.26
C LEU A 312 -23.40 -3.45 -10.87
N LYS A 313 -23.81 -2.39 -11.59
CA LYS A 313 -22.88 -1.40 -12.16
C LYS A 313 -22.10 -0.65 -11.08
N THR A 314 -22.74 -0.34 -9.95
CA THR A 314 -22.07 0.28 -8.78
C THR A 314 -21.02 -0.66 -8.18
N ILE A 315 -21.32 -1.96 -8.02
CA ILE A 315 -20.33 -2.95 -7.55
C ILE A 315 -19.13 -3.01 -8.51
N GLU A 316 -19.38 -3.10 -9.82
CA GLU A 316 -18.33 -3.13 -10.84
C GLU A 316 -17.48 -1.86 -10.79
N THR A 317 -18.12 -0.69 -10.71
CA THR A 317 -17.45 0.61 -10.60
C THR A 317 -16.54 0.67 -9.39
N ILE A 318 -17.02 0.29 -8.20
CA ILE A 318 -16.19 0.26 -6.98
C ILE A 318 -15.02 -0.70 -7.14
N CYS A 319 -15.24 -1.86 -7.77
CA CYS A 319 -14.19 -2.85 -7.98
C CYS A 319 -13.11 -2.32 -8.93
N GLU A 320 -13.48 -1.69 -10.04
CA GLU A 320 -12.55 -1.23 -11.10
C GLU A 320 -11.90 0.13 -10.82
N ASP A 321 -12.50 0.98 -9.99
CA ASP A 321 -11.99 2.32 -9.71
C ASP A 321 -10.70 2.29 -8.88
N THR A 322 -9.55 2.40 -9.56
CA THR A 322 -8.21 2.49 -8.95
C THR A 322 -7.99 3.73 -8.09
N THR A 323 -8.89 4.70 -8.19
CA THR A 323 -8.82 6.00 -7.52
C THR A 323 -9.83 6.14 -6.37
N PHE A 324 -10.63 5.11 -6.12
CA PHE A 324 -11.65 5.09 -5.08
C PHE A 324 -11.08 5.48 -3.69
N PRO A 325 -11.75 6.37 -2.94
CA PRO A 325 -11.27 6.82 -1.63
C PRO A 325 -11.31 5.68 -0.60
N LEU A 326 -10.19 5.41 0.05
CA LEU A 326 -10.06 4.26 0.96
C LEU A 326 -10.50 4.54 2.40
N HIS A 327 -10.64 5.82 2.74
CA HIS A 327 -10.91 6.27 4.10
C HIS A 327 -12.37 6.55 4.40
N VAL A 328 -13.20 6.73 3.37
CA VAL A 328 -14.63 7.03 3.52
C VAL A 328 -15.35 5.94 4.29
N ARG A 329 -16.24 6.35 5.19
CA ARG A 329 -17.00 5.50 6.12
C ARG A 329 -18.49 5.53 5.87
N SER A 330 -18.98 6.49 5.08
CA SER A 330 -20.37 6.61 4.69
C SER A 330 -20.50 6.96 3.21
N ALA A 331 -21.71 6.77 2.67
CA ALA A 331 -22.04 7.25 1.34
C ALA A 331 -21.95 8.78 1.27
N GLU A 332 -22.46 9.50 2.27
CA GLU A 332 -22.37 10.96 2.37
C GLU A 332 -20.91 11.45 2.23
N GLU A 333 -19.98 10.91 3.01
CA GLU A 333 -18.54 11.23 2.88
C GLU A 333 -17.99 10.92 1.48
N PHE A 334 -18.41 9.81 0.89
CA PHE A 334 -18.02 9.44 -0.47
C PHE A 334 -18.54 10.44 -1.51
N PHE A 335 -19.79 10.89 -1.38
CA PHE A 335 -20.35 11.87 -2.29
C PHE A 335 -19.65 13.22 -2.15
N ASP A 336 -19.54 13.74 -0.93
CA ASP A 336 -18.94 15.05 -0.65
C ASP A 336 -17.45 15.12 -1.02
N GLU A 337 -16.68 14.08 -0.68
CA GLU A 337 -15.22 14.14 -0.83
C GLU A 337 -14.72 13.72 -2.21
N TYR A 338 -15.50 12.90 -2.93
CA TYR A 338 -15.08 12.23 -4.16
C TYR A 338 -16.05 12.39 -5.33
N MET A 339 -17.36 12.17 -5.16
CA MET A 339 -18.26 12.30 -6.31
C MET A 339 -18.49 13.78 -6.68
N GLU A 340 -18.87 14.64 -5.75
CA GLU A 340 -19.15 16.05 -6.07
C GLU A 340 -17.95 16.78 -6.69
N PRO A 341 -16.72 16.69 -6.16
CA PRO A 341 -15.59 17.45 -6.68
C PRO A 341 -15.13 17.02 -8.07
N PHE A 342 -15.38 15.76 -8.45
CA PHE A 342 -14.79 15.17 -9.66
C PHE A 342 -15.84 14.71 -10.69
N TRP A 343 -17.06 14.39 -10.25
CA TRP A 343 -18.14 13.83 -11.06
C TRP A 343 -19.33 14.77 -11.26
N GLY A 344 -19.39 15.92 -10.58
CA GLY A 344 -20.47 16.91 -10.69
C GLY A 344 -20.78 17.45 -12.11
N PHE A 345 -20.02 17.02 -13.13
CA PHE A 345 -20.22 17.36 -14.54
C PHE A 345 -20.46 16.16 -15.47
N ALA A 346 -20.45 14.91 -14.97
CA ALA A 346 -20.42 13.70 -15.81
C ALA A 346 -21.74 12.92 -15.87
N TRP A 347 -22.68 13.18 -14.96
CA TRP A 347 -23.94 12.46 -14.85
C TRP A 347 -25.09 13.46 -14.83
N ASN A 348 -26.18 13.11 -15.51
CA ASN A 348 -27.48 13.74 -15.31
C ASN A 348 -27.97 13.41 -13.89
N ASP A 349 -28.71 14.35 -13.28
CA ASP A 349 -29.15 14.26 -11.87
C ASP A 349 -29.87 12.94 -11.53
N GLU A 350 -30.61 12.37 -12.50
CA GLU A 350 -31.33 11.09 -12.32
C GLU A 350 -30.38 9.90 -12.11
N ASP A 351 -29.32 9.75 -12.90
CA ASP A 351 -28.41 8.62 -12.76
C ASP A 351 -27.59 8.71 -11.46
N LEU A 352 -27.27 9.93 -11.01
CA LEU A 352 -26.58 10.16 -9.73
C LEU A 352 -27.45 9.71 -8.55
N HIS A 353 -28.74 10.02 -8.57
CA HIS A 353 -29.68 9.62 -7.52
C HIS A 353 -29.83 8.10 -7.41
N PHE A 354 -29.93 7.39 -8.55
CA PHE A 354 -29.99 5.92 -8.53
C PHE A 354 -28.70 5.26 -8.04
N MET A 355 -27.54 5.83 -8.39
CA MET A 355 -26.27 5.36 -7.84
C MET A 355 -26.17 5.62 -6.34
N GLN A 356 -26.66 6.76 -5.85
CA GLN A 356 -26.65 7.11 -4.43
C GLN A 356 -27.35 6.06 -3.58
N HIS A 357 -28.55 5.61 -3.96
CA HIS A 357 -29.24 4.54 -3.25
C HIS A 357 -28.45 3.22 -3.21
N SER A 358 -27.73 2.89 -4.29
CA SER A 358 -26.89 1.69 -4.33
C SER A 358 -25.69 1.81 -3.40
N TYR A 359 -25.05 2.98 -3.35
CA TYR A 359 -23.98 3.27 -2.39
C TYR A 359 -24.49 3.24 -0.95
N ASP A 360 -25.59 3.91 -0.63
CA ASP A 360 -26.21 3.92 0.70
C ASP A 360 -26.46 2.49 1.20
N TYR A 361 -27.07 1.66 0.35
CA TYR A 361 -27.34 0.27 0.67
C TYR A 361 -26.05 -0.51 0.95
N LEU A 362 -25.04 -0.40 0.09
CA LEU A 362 -23.77 -1.11 0.26
C LEU A 362 -22.99 -0.64 1.51
N PHE A 363 -22.94 0.66 1.78
CA PHE A 363 -22.30 1.20 2.99
C PHE A 363 -23.04 0.73 4.26
N GLU A 364 -24.36 0.66 4.25
CA GLU A 364 -25.13 0.12 5.37
C GLU A 364 -24.85 -1.38 5.61
N GLN A 365 -24.82 -2.17 4.53
CA GLN A 365 -24.42 -3.58 4.61
C GLN A 365 -22.99 -3.73 5.15
N TRP A 366 -22.06 -2.86 4.76
CA TRP A 366 -20.70 -2.91 5.27
C TRP A 366 -20.62 -2.58 6.77
N ARG A 367 -21.34 -1.54 7.22
CA ARG A 367 -21.36 -1.12 8.63
C ARG A 367 -21.94 -2.18 9.55
N THR A 368 -23.00 -2.87 9.12
CA THR A 368 -23.66 -3.93 9.91
C THR A 368 -22.84 -5.22 10.04
N MET A 369 -21.77 -5.37 9.24
CA MET A 369 -20.89 -6.55 9.23
C MET A 369 -19.52 -6.33 9.89
N GLN A 370 -19.26 -5.12 10.41
CA GLN A 370 -18.10 -4.85 11.27
C GLN A 370 -18.43 -5.18 12.72
#